data_AF-A0A9P0MB48-F1
#
_entry.id   AF-A0A9P0MB48-F1
#
_cell.length_a   1.000
_cell.length_b   1.000
_cell.length_c   1.000
_cell.angle_alpha   90.00
_cell.angle_beta   90.00
_cell.angle_gamma   90.00
#
_symmetry.space_group_name_H-M   'P 1'
#
loop_
_entity.id
_entity.type
_entity.pdbx_description
1 polymer ?
#
loop_
_entity_poly.entity_id
_entity_poly.type
_entity_poly.pdbx_seq_one_letter_code
_entity_poly.pdbx_strand_id
1 'polypeptide(L)'
;MESEACVKEKILDMEEIEKNIQKNVVNYCKMLPGHVEKWKTLLGQVQKPAKALGNYSEQLRHVECANITYLENFTGIQETLKYRLYCEIEEELNLLKGIIDQLNKSVQDLKNKLSLLERCTLDLNWESNSQLIKGSPIQPPLSLILDKGYEFCLYFSKAMKVINERLKNINVRDEDCMKQFEESFNVSLEEDCVRKCLAIVQYINNEKNLT
;
A
#
# COMPACT_ATOMS: atom_id res chain seq x y z
N MET A 1 -3.16 14.78 -50.70
CA MET A 1 -4.43 14.06 -50.51
C MET A 1 -4.06 12.69 -49.96
N GLU A 2 -4.17 12.50 -48.64
CA GLU A 2 -4.15 11.14 -48.09
C GLU A 2 -5.38 10.38 -48.64
N SER A 3 -5.22 9.13 -49.03
CA SER A 3 -6.33 8.33 -49.56
C SER A 3 -7.34 8.03 -48.46
N GLU A 4 -8.64 8.01 -48.78
CA GLU A 4 -9.71 7.69 -47.83
C GLU A 4 -9.51 6.32 -47.14
N ALA A 5 -8.83 5.39 -47.80
CA ALA A 5 -8.46 4.10 -47.23
C ALA A 5 -7.42 4.24 -46.10
N CYS A 6 -6.40 5.09 -46.27
CA CYS A 6 -5.37 5.35 -45.26
C CYS A 6 -5.96 6.06 -44.03
N VAL A 7 -6.93 6.95 -44.22
CA VAL A 7 -7.62 7.62 -43.11
C VAL A 7 -8.48 6.63 -42.32
N LYS A 8 -9.21 5.73 -42.99
CA LYS A 8 -10.02 4.69 -42.32
C LYS A 8 -9.17 3.70 -41.52
N GLU A 9 -8.01 3.30 -42.04
CA GLU A 9 -7.10 2.37 -41.37
C GLU A 9 -6.52 2.98 -40.08
N LYS A 10 -6.09 4.25 -40.12
CA LYS A 10 -5.63 4.99 -38.93
C LYS A 10 -6.72 5.17 -37.86
N ILE A 11 -7.99 5.34 -38.26
CA ILE A 11 -9.12 5.48 -37.33
C ILE A 11 -9.40 4.14 -36.63
N LEU A 12 -9.38 3.03 -37.36
CA LEU A 12 -9.60 1.69 -36.81
C LEU A 12 -8.52 1.30 -35.78
N ASP A 13 -7.27 1.64 -36.05
CA ASP A 13 -6.13 1.43 -35.14
C ASP A 13 -6.28 2.24 -33.84
N MET A 14 -6.71 3.51 -33.95
CA MET A 14 -6.98 4.37 -32.79
C MET A 14 -8.14 3.87 -31.91
N GLU A 15 -9.23 3.38 -32.50
CA GLU A 15 -10.34 2.79 -31.72
C GLU A 15 -9.90 1.53 -30.95
N GLU A 16 -9.01 0.73 -31.53
CA GLU A 16 -8.47 -0.46 -30.88
C GLU A 16 -7.55 -0.11 -29.70
N ILE A 17 -6.71 0.92 -29.87
CA ILE A 17 -5.88 1.49 -28.80
C ILE A 17 -6.76 2.00 -27.64
N GLU A 18 -7.79 2.80 -27.93
CA GLU A 18 -8.68 3.33 -26.90
C GLU A 18 -9.45 2.23 -26.15
N LYS A 19 -9.92 1.18 -26.86
CA LYS A 19 -10.56 0.01 -26.22
C LYS A 19 -9.60 -0.72 -25.29
N ASN A 20 -8.34 -0.89 -25.71
CA ASN A 20 -7.33 -1.53 -24.88
C ASN A 20 -7.02 -0.70 -23.62
N ILE A 21 -6.89 0.62 -23.75
CA ILE A 21 -6.69 1.52 -22.61
C ILE A 21 -7.88 1.46 -21.67
N GLN A 22 -9.10 1.55 -22.20
CA GLN A 22 -10.33 1.47 -21.40
C GLN A 22 -10.41 0.17 -20.59
N LYS A 23 -10.05 -0.97 -21.19
CA LYS A 23 -9.96 -2.25 -20.47
C LYS A 23 -8.97 -2.19 -19.31
N ASN A 24 -7.81 -1.54 -19.50
CA ASN A 24 -6.81 -1.38 -18.45
C ASN A 24 -7.27 -0.41 -17.35
N VAL A 25 -7.96 0.68 -17.70
CA VAL A 25 -8.59 1.61 -16.74
C VAL A 25 -9.56 0.86 -15.84
N VAL A 26 -10.51 0.13 -16.43
CA VAL A 26 -11.51 -0.63 -15.68
C VAL A 26 -10.84 -1.67 -14.77
N ASN A 27 -9.82 -2.38 -15.26
CA ASN A 27 -9.09 -3.37 -14.47
C ASN A 27 -8.33 -2.73 -13.29
N TYR A 28 -7.68 -1.59 -13.52
CA TYR A 28 -6.98 -0.84 -12.48
C TYR A 28 -7.98 -0.36 -11.41
N CYS A 29 -9.05 0.30 -11.83
CA CYS A 29 -10.09 0.83 -10.95
C CYS A 29 -10.76 -0.27 -10.11
N LYS A 30 -11.08 -1.44 -10.69
CA LYS A 30 -11.64 -2.59 -9.94
C LYS A 30 -10.75 -3.10 -8.82
N MET A 31 -9.44 -2.96 -8.95
CA MET A 31 -8.49 -3.45 -7.95
C MET A 31 -8.36 -2.52 -6.74
N LEU A 32 -8.60 -1.21 -6.90
CA LEU A 32 -8.32 -0.21 -5.87
C LEU A 32 -9.09 -0.44 -4.55
N PRO A 33 -10.41 -0.73 -4.55
CA PRO A 33 -11.11 -1.04 -3.31
C PRO A 33 -10.55 -2.27 -2.60
N GLY A 34 -10.20 -3.32 -3.37
CA GLY A 34 -9.59 -4.53 -2.82
C GLY A 34 -8.21 -4.29 -2.22
N HIS A 35 -7.44 -3.35 -2.79
CA HIS A 35 -6.17 -2.91 -2.21
C HIS A 35 -6.36 -2.27 -0.82
N VAL A 36 -7.35 -1.39 -0.68
CA VAL A 36 -7.66 -0.71 0.60
C VAL A 36 -8.14 -1.71 1.65
N GLU A 37 -9.05 -2.63 1.31
CA GLU A 37 -9.52 -3.66 2.24
C GLU A 37 -8.40 -4.62 2.67
N LYS A 38 -7.50 -4.96 1.74
CA LYS A 38 -6.31 -5.75 2.06
C LYS A 38 -5.40 -5.01 3.05
N TRP A 39 -5.14 -3.71 2.81
CA TRP A 39 -4.38 -2.88 3.75
C TRP A 39 -5.04 -2.80 5.12
N LYS A 40 -6.34 -2.56 5.17
CA LYS A 40 -7.12 -2.55 6.43
C LYS A 40 -6.96 -3.85 7.22
N THR A 41 -7.04 -4.98 6.54
CA THR A 41 -6.88 -6.31 7.15
C THR A 41 -5.46 -6.50 7.68
N LEU A 42 -4.44 -6.18 6.88
CA LEU A 42 -3.03 -6.34 7.26
C LEU A 42 -2.64 -5.40 8.41
N LEU A 43 -3.11 -4.15 8.40
CA LEU A 43 -2.92 -3.22 9.52
C LEU A 43 -3.64 -3.72 10.78
N GLY A 44 -4.83 -4.31 10.67
CA GLY A 44 -5.48 -4.97 11.82
C GLY A 44 -4.66 -6.14 12.38
N GLN A 45 -4.04 -6.94 11.50
CA GLN A 45 -3.19 -8.06 11.91
C GLN A 45 -1.88 -7.61 12.57
N VAL A 46 -1.36 -6.42 12.23
CA VAL A 46 -0.08 -5.90 12.74
C VAL A 46 -0.19 -5.37 14.17
N GLN A 47 -1.38 -4.93 14.60
CA GLN A 47 -1.58 -4.29 15.91
C GLN A 47 -1.17 -5.17 17.08
N LYS A 48 -1.61 -6.43 17.09
CA LYS A 48 -1.30 -7.37 18.16
C LYS A 48 0.21 -7.64 18.29
N PRO A 49 0.92 -8.08 17.23
CA PRO A 49 2.35 -8.35 17.32
C PRO A 49 3.19 -7.10 17.55
N ALA A 50 2.81 -5.93 17.01
CA ALA A 50 3.51 -4.68 17.28
C ALA A 50 3.43 -4.29 18.77
N LYS A 51 2.24 -4.41 19.37
CA LYS A 51 2.04 -4.15 20.80
C LYS A 51 2.76 -5.18 21.68
N ALA A 52 2.73 -6.46 21.31
CA ALA A 52 3.45 -7.52 22.02
C ALA A 52 4.96 -7.25 22.01
N LEU A 53 5.52 -6.90 20.85
CA LEU A 53 6.92 -6.51 20.71
C LEU A 53 7.28 -5.31 21.60
N GLY A 54 6.42 -4.29 21.66
CA GLY A 54 6.59 -3.16 22.59
C GLY A 54 6.66 -3.60 24.05
N ASN A 55 5.72 -4.45 24.48
CA ASN A 55 5.67 -4.99 25.84
C ASN A 55 6.90 -5.84 26.20
N TYR A 56 7.35 -6.72 25.30
CA TYR A 56 8.54 -7.54 25.54
C TYR A 56 9.82 -6.71 25.57
N SER A 57 9.90 -5.68 24.73
CA SER A 57 10.99 -4.72 24.73
C SER A 57 11.06 -3.94 26.06
N GLU A 58 9.90 -3.54 26.60
CA GLU A 58 9.80 -2.91 27.92
C GLU A 58 10.24 -3.83 29.06
N GLN A 59 9.72 -5.07 29.07
CA GLN A 59 10.14 -6.09 30.03
C GLN A 59 11.65 -6.33 29.98
N LEU A 60 12.25 -6.38 28.79
CA LEU A 60 13.68 -6.55 28.63
C LEU A 60 14.46 -5.42 29.30
N ARG A 61 14.06 -4.16 29.08
CA ARG A 61 14.69 -2.99 29.73
C ARG A 61 14.59 -3.08 31.26
N HIS A 62 13.41 -3.44 31.80
CA HIS A 62 13.24 -3.61 33.23
C HIS A 62 14.11 -4.74 33.81
N VAL A 63 14.19 -5.87 33.11
CA VAL A 63 15.02 -7.00 33.52
C VAL A 63 16.51 -6.63 33.45
N GLU A 64 16.95 -5.89 32.43
CA GLU A 64 18.33 -5.39 32.31
C GLU A 64 18.69 -4.39 33.43
N CYS A 65 17.76 -3.52 33.83
CA CYS A 65 17.97 -2.54 34.91
C CYS A 65 17.82 -3.12 36.33
N ALA A 66 17.18 -4.28 36.48
CA ALA A 66 16.97 -4.89 37.78
C ALA A 66 18.30 -5.34 38.41
N ASN A 67 18.49 -5.02 39.69
CA ASN A 67 19.61 -5.49 40.50
C ASN A 67 19.10 -5.88 41.89
N ILE A 68 18.91 -7.18 42.12
CA ILE A 68 18.33 -7.71 43.36
C ILE A 68 19.42 -8.41 44.15
N THR A 69 19.96 -7.71 45.17
CA THR A 69 21.11 -8.17 45.97
C THR A 69 20.78 -9.27 46.97
N TYR A 70 19.52 -9.43 47.35
CA TYR A 70 19.07 -10.40 48.36
C TYR A 70 18.68 -11.77 47.77
N LEU A 71 18.67 -11.92 46.45
CA LEU A 71 18.27 -13.15 45.78
C LEU A 71 19.51 -13.95 45.37
N GLU A 72 19.65 -15.16 45.92
CA GLU A 72 20.69 -16.08 45.48
C GLU A 72 20.54 -16.41 44.00
N ASN A 73 21.65 -16.43 43.27
CA ASN A 73 21.68 -16.67 41.82
C ASN A 73 20.81 -15.69 40.98
N PHE A 74 20.62 -14.44 41.45
CA PHE A 74 19.90 -13.42 40.69
C PHE A 74 20.42 -13.26 39.26
N THR A 75 21.75 -13.23 39.07
CA THR A 75 22.36 -13.12 37.74
C THR A 75 21.95 -14.26 36.81
N GLY A 76 21.94 -15.50 37.28
CA GLY A 76 21.52 -16.64 36.46
C GLY A 76 20.04 -16.59 36.08
N ILE A 77 19.18 -16.18 37.02
CA ILE A 77 17.75 -15.98 36.77
C ILE A 77 17.52 -14.85 35.78
N GLN A 78 18.23 -13.73 35.94
CA GLN A 78 18.18 -12.57 35.07
C GLN A 78 18.58 -12.93 33.63
N GLU A 79 19.69 -13.65 33.43
CA GLU A 79 20.12 -14.10 32.11
C GLU A 79 19.13 -15.08 31.46
N THR A 80 18.55 -15.99 32.24
CA THR A 80 17.51 -16.92 31.75
C THR A 80 16.27 -16.15 31.27
N LEU A 81 15.86 -15.13 32.01
CA LEU A 81 14.70 -14.31 31.65
C LEU A 81 14.98 -13.44 30.42
N LYS A 82 16.18 -12.84 30.32
CA LYS A 82 16.62 -12.12 29.12
C LYS A 82 16.57 -13.01 27.89
N TYR A 83 17.13 -14.22 27.97
CA TYR A 83 17.11 -15.18 26.86
C TYR A 83 15.68 -15.46 26.38
N ARG A 84 14.76 -15.75 27.31
CA ARG A 84 13.36 -15.95 26.97
C ARG A 84 12.75 -14.74 26.28
N LEU A 85 12.98 -13.53 26.80
CA LEU A 85 12.47 -12.30 26.19
C LEU A 85 13.04 -12.06 24.78
N TYR A 86 14.30 -12.40 24.53
CA TYR A 86 14.86 -12.34 23.18
C TYR A 86 14.16 -13.29 22.21
N CYS A 87 13.83 -14.52 22.63
CA CYS A 87 13.08 -15.46 21.81
C CYS A 87 11.69 -14.91 21.46
N GLU A 88 10.96 -14.38 22.44
CA GLU A 88 9.62 -13.80 22.23
C GLU A 88 9.68 -12.57 21.30
N ILE A 89 10.69 -11.70 21.48
CA ILE A 89 10.96 -10.56 20.57
C ILE A 89 11.22 -11.03 19.14
N GLU A 90 12.04 -12.07 18.97
CA GLU A 90 12.35 -12.63 17.66
C GLU A 90 11.13 -13.22 16.96
N GLU A 91 10.28 -13.94 17.70
CA GLU A 91 9.01 -14.48 17.20
C GLU A 91 8.08 -13.37 16.70
N GLU A 92 7.87 -12.32 17.50
CA GLU A 92 7.02 -11.19 17.11
C GLU A 92 7.61 -10.43 15.90
N LEU A 93 8.92 -10.24 15.84
CA LEU A 93 9.59 -9.63 14.68
C LEU A 93 9.39 -10.45 13.41
N ASN A 94 9.42 -11.78 13.49
CA ASN A 94 9.19 -12.64 12.34
C ASN A 94 7.75 -12.58 11.84
N LEU A 95 6.77 -12.52 12.76
CA LEU A 95 5.36 -12.29 12.41
C LEU A 95 5.18 -10.93 11.72
N LEU A 96 5.76 -9.87 12.28
CA LEU A 96 5.71 -8.52 11.72
C LEU A 96 6.33 -8.45 10.32
N LYS A 97 7.51 -9.07 10.12
CA LYS A 97 8.15 -9.16 8.79
C LYS A 97 7.22 -9.81 7.76
N GLY A 98 6.56 -10.91 8.12
CA GLY A 98 5.62 -11.59 7.23
C GLY A 98 4.42 -10.71 6.82
N ILE A 99 3.93 -9.85 7.71
CA ILE A 99 2.85 -8.88 7.41
C ILE A 99 3.39 -7.74 6.54
N ILE A 100 4.56 -7.21 6.88
CA ILE A 100 5.24 -6.13 6.15
C ILE A 100 5.56 -6.53 4.71
N ASP A 101 5.98 -7.78 4.48
CA ASP A 101 6.22 -8.32 3.14
C ASP A 101 4.92 -8.37 2.31
N GLN A 102 3.79 -8.70 2.94
CA GLN A 102 2.49 -8.69 2.27
C GLN A 102 2.02 -7.26 1.94
N LEU A 103 2.29 -6.29 2.81
CA LEU A 103 2.04 -4.86 2.54
C LEU A 103 2.92 -4.38 1.37
N ASN A 104 4.22 -4.66 1.42
CA ASN A 104 5.17 -4.34 0.34
C ASN A 104 4.69 -4.92 -1.00
N LYS A 105 4.33 -6.21 -1.02
CA LYS A 105 3.79 -6.87 -2.22
C LYS A 105 2.54 -6.17 -2.74
N SER A 106 1.62 -5.81 -1.85
CA SER A 106 0.39 -5.08 -2.22
C SER A 106 0.70 -3.75 -2.92
N VAL A 107 1.70 -2.99 -2.43
CA VAL A 107 2.13 -1.73 -3.06
C VAL A 107 2.80 -1.97 -4.41
N GLN A 108 3.62 -3.01 -4.53
CA GLN A 108 4.26 -3.35 -5.81
C GLN A 108 3.22 -3.75 -6.87
N ASP A 109 2.23 -4.58 -6.50
CA ASP A 109 1.14 -4.96 -7.39
C ASP A 109 0.37 -3.71 -7.88
N LEU A 110 0.10 -2.77 -6.97
CA LEU A 110 -0.54 -1.50 -7.29
C LEU A 110 0.28 -0.66 -8.29
N LYS A 111 1.58 -0.48 -8.03
CA LYS A 111 2.50 0.24 -8.93
C LYS A 111 2.58 -0.40 -10.31
N ASN A 112 2.70 -1.73 -10.36
CA ASN A 112 2.81 -2.47 -11.61
C ASN A 112 1.55 -2.28 -12.47
N LYS A 113 0.36 -2.25 -11.85
CA LYS A 113 -0.90 -2.01 -12.57
C LYS A 113 -1.03 -0.57 -13.07
N LEU A 114 -0.61 0.42 -12.27
CA LEU A 114 -0.59 1.81 -12.74
C LEU A 114 0.41 1.98 -13.89
N SER A 115 1.62 1.44 -13.75
CA SER A 115 2.65 1.52 -14.79
C SER A 115 2.22 0.83 -16.10
N LEU A 116 1.50 -0.29 -16.01
CA LEU A 116 0.91 -0.94 -17.19
C LEU A 116 -0.10 -0.01 -17.87
N LEU A 117 -0.99 0.63 -17.09
CA LEU A 117 -1.98 1.58 -17.61
C LEU A 117 -1.28 2.77 -18.29
N GLU A 118 -0.31 3.39 -17.63
CA GLU A 118 0.48 4.50 -18.19
C GLU A 118 1.14 4.11 -19.52
N ARG A 119 1.75 2.91 -19.59
CA ARG A 119 2.39 2.43 -20.81
C ARG A 119 1.40 2.24 -21.96
N CYS A 120 0.16 1.84 -21.67
CA CYS A 120 -0.88 1.73 -22.70
C CYS A 120 -1.28 3.09 -23.28
N THR A 121 -0.95 4.21 -22.63
CA THR A 121 -1.29 5.56 -23.10
C THR A 121 -0.21 6.24 -23.94
N LEU A 122 0.91 5.57 -24.22
CA LEU A 122 2.04 6.16 -24.95
C LEU A 122 1.67 6.52 -26.41
N ASP A 123 0.91 5.65 -27.06
CA ASP A 123 0.49 5.83 -28.46
C ASP A 123 -0.87 6.54 -28.57
N LEU A 124 -1.43 7.02 -27.45
CA LEU A 124 -2.72 7.68 -27.42
C LEU A 124 -2.62 9.11 -27.97
N ASN A 125 -3.53 9.44 -28.89
CA ASN A 125 -3.73 10.83 -29.31
C ASN A 125 -4.49 11.62 -28.23
N TRP A 126 -3.75 12.31 -27.36
CA TRP A 126 -4.29 13.15 -26.29
C TRP A 126 -5.08 14.38 -26.77
N GLU A 127 -4.96 14.75 -28.04
CA GLU A 127 -5.73 15.85 -28.65
C GLU A 127 -7.08 15.36 -29.24
N SER A 128 -7.38 14.07 -29.13
CA SER A 128 -8.63 13.52 -29.66
C SER A 128 -9.84 14.02 -28.85
N ASN A 129 -10.99 14.10 -29.52
CA ASN A 129 -12.26 14.42 -28.88
C ASN A 129 -12.98 13.17 -28.32
N SER A 130 -12.27 12.07 -28.11
CA SER A 130 -12.90 10.83 -27.64
C SER A 130 -13.39 10.95 -26.20
N GLN A 131 -14.35 10.08 -25.86
CA GLN A 131 -14.92 10.03 -24.50
C GLN A 131 -13.87 9.63 -23.46
N LEU A 132 -12.83 8.89 -23.85
CA LEU A 132 -11.73 8.51 -22.96
C LEU A 132 -10.91 9.74 -22.55
N ILE A 133 -10.61 10.64 -23.51
CA ILE A 133 -9.82 11.85 -23.28
C ILE A 133 -10.62 12.91 -22.55
N LYS A 134 -11.81 13.25 -23.06
CA LYS A 134 -12.64 14.33 -22.49
C LYS A 134 -13.45 13.91 -21.27
N GLY A 135 -13.53 12.61 -21.02
CA GLY A 135 -14.48 12.05 -20.07
C GLY A 135 -15.91 12.04 -20.61
N SER A 136 -16.78 11.43 -19.83
CA SER A 136 -18.22 11.32 -20.05
C SER A 136 -18.93 11.46 -18.70
N PRO A 137 -20.28 11.57 -18.68
CA PRO A 137 -21.04 11.59 -17.42
C PRO A 137 -20.83 10.36 -16.53
N ILE A 138 -20.35 9.25 -17.11
CA ILE A 138 -20.16 7.96 -16.41
C ILE A 138 -18.68 7.66 -16.12
N GLN A 139 -17.74 8.39 -16.74
CA GLN A 139 -16.31 8.17 -16.55
C GLN A 139 -15.56 9.51 -16.61
N PRO A 140 -14.74 9.83 -15.61
CA PRO A 140 -13.90 11.02 -15.68
C PRO A 140 -12.83 10.92 -16.78
N PRO A 141 -12.27 12.05 -17.21
CA PRO A 141 -11.14 12.09 -18.14
C PRO A 141 -10.01 11.15 -17.72
N LEU A 142 -9.40 10.46 -18.68
CA LEU A 142 -8.26 9.57 -18.43
C LEU A 142 -7.12 10.26 -17.68
N SER A 143 -6.86 11.53 -18.00
CA SER A 143 -5.84 12.34 -17.30
C SER A 143 -6.11 12.44 -15.80
N LEU A 144 -7.38 12.62 -15.39
CA LEU A 144 -7.77 12.67 -13.98
C LEU A 144 -7.63 11.30 -13.31
N ILE A 145 -7.95 10.22 -14.02
CA ILE A 145 -7.78 8.85 -13.51
C ILE A 145 -6.31 8.55 -13.24
N LEU A 146 -5.41 8.91 -14.17
CA LEU A 146 -3.97 8.75 -14.02
C LEU A 146 -3.43 9.59 -12.87
N ASP A 147 -3.81 10.87 -12.80
CA ASP A 147 -3.38 11.79 -11.73
C ASP A 147 -3.78 11.26 -10.34
N LYS A 148 -5.05 10.89 -10.17
CA LYS A 148 -5.53 10.36 -8.89
C LYS A 148 -5.04 8.94 -8.59
N GLY A 149 -4.82 8.12 -9.61
CA GLY A 149 -4.15 6.84 -9.47
C GLY A 149 -2.71 7.00 -8.98
N TYR A 150 -1.99 7.99 -9.51
CA TYR A 150 -0.62 8.31 -9.08
C TYR A 150 -0.57 8.82 -7.64
N GLU A 151 -1.44 9.77 -7.26
CA GLU A 151 -1.56 10.24 -5.87
C GLU A 151 -1.84 9.07 -4.90
N PHE A 152 -2.74 8.18 -5.27
CA PHE A 152 -3.08 6.97 -4.51
C PHE A 152 -1.85 6.05 -4.35
N CYS A 153 -1.15 5.73 -5.44
CA CYS A 153 0.08 4.93 -5.40
C CYS A 153 1.17 5.57 -4.53
N LEU A 154 1.33 6.89 -4.64
CA LEU A 154 2.33 7.65 -3.89
C LEU A 154 2.03 7.61 -2.39
N TYR A 155 0.76 7.70 -2.00
CA TYR A 155 0.32 7.61 -0.61
C TYR A 155 0.80 6.31 0.06
N PHE A 156 0.41 5.16 -0.50
CA PHE A 156 0.79 3.85 0.05
C PHE A 156 2.29 3.61 -0.03
N SER A 157 2.97 4.15 -1.06
CA SER A 157 4.42 4.07 -1.17
C SER A 157 5.14 4.82 -0.05
N LYS A 158 4.65 6.00 0.32
CA LYS A 158 5.20 6.79 1.43
C LYS A 158 4.99 6.08 2.76
N ALA A 159 3.78 5.58 3.02
CA ALA A 159 3.48 4.81 4.22
C ALA A 159 4.43 3.60 4.36
N MET A 160 4.59 2.83 3.26
CA MET A 160 5.47 1.67 3.25
C MET A 160 6.94 2.04 3.44
N LYS A 161 7.39 3.18 2.89
CA LYS A 161 8.75 3.69 3.12
C LYS A 161 8.99 3.95 4.61
N VAL A 162 8.06 4.62 5.29
CA VAL A 162 8.15 4.89 6.73
C VAL A 162 8.24 3.58 7.52
N ILE A 163 7.34 2.63 7.28
CA ILE A 163 7.33 1.32 7.96
C ILE A 163 8.68 0.59 7.77
N ASN A 164 9.19 0.52 6.53
CA ASN A 164 10.47 -0.12 6.25
C ASN A 164 11.65 0.59 6.93
N GLU A 165 11.65 1.92 6.97
CA GLU A 165 12.67 2.71 7.66
C GLU A 165 12.65 2.47 9.17
N ARG A 166 11.46 2.37 9.78
CA ARG A 166 11.33 2.04 11.20
C ARG A 166 11.77 0.62 11.52
N LEU A 167 11.37 -0.35 10.70
CA LEU A 167 11.81 -1.75 10.87
C LEU A 167 13.34 -1.88 10.77
N LYS A 168 13.97 -1.21 9.80
CA LYS A 168 15.42 -1.29 9.58
C LYS A 168 16.22 -0.72 10.74
N ASN A 169 15.71 0.32 11.39
CA ASN A 169 16.38 1.03 12.48
C ASN A 169 15.83 0.63 13.85
N ILE A 170 15.19 -0.54 13.96
CA ILE A 170 14.53 -0.94 15.20
C ILE A 170 15.55 -1.16 16.32
N ASN A 171 15.26 -0.60 17.50
CA ASN A 171 16.04 -0.76 18.70
C ASN A 171 15.12 -1.05 19.89
N VAL A 172 15.05 -2.32 20.28
CA VAL A 172 14.21 -2.80 21.40
C VAL A 172 14.60 -2.21 22.77
N ARG A 173 15.82 -1.67 22.90
CA ARG A 173 16.28 -1.00 24.12
C ARG A 173 15.91 0.48 24.18
N ASP A 174 15.37 1.04 23.10
CA ASP A 174 14.94 2.42 23.01
C ASP A 174 13.41 2.49 22.99
N GLU A 175 12.83 3.06 24.05
CA GLU A 175 11.38 3.17 24.21
C GLU A 175 10.74 4.05 23.12
N ASP A 176 11.38 5.17 22.76
CA ASP A 176 10.87 6.08 21.76
C ASP A 176 10.95 5.45 20.36
N CYS A 177 12.00 4.68 20.09
CA CYS A 177 12.11 3.88 18.88
C CYS A 177 10.93 2.90 18.73
N MET A 178 10.58 2.20 19.82
CA MET A 178 9.48 1.23 19.82
C MET A 178 8.11 1.88 19.64
N LYS A 179 7.86 3.03 20.29
CA LYS A 179 6.63 3.81 20.08
C LYS A 179 6.50 4.28 18.64
N GLN A 180 7.57 4.83 18.07
CA GLN A 180 7.58 5.29 16.67
C GLN A 180 7.40 4.14 15.68
N PHE A 181 7.88 2.93 16.01
CA PHE A 181 7.65 1.73 15.20
C PHE A 181 6.17 1.32 15.24
N GLU A 182 5.54 1.26 16.41
CA GLU A 182 4.11 0.97 16.55
C GLU A 182 3.24 2.01 15.82
N GLU A 183 3.54 3.30 15.99
CA GLU A 183 2.83 4.41 15.33
C GLU A 183 2.95 4.39 13.81
N SER A 184 4.01 3.80 13.25
CA SER A 184 4.21 3.73 11.80
C SER A 184 3.11 2.95 11.06
N PHE A 185 2.37 2.11 11.79
CA PHE A 185 1.24 1.35 11.26
C PHE A 185 -0.10 2.10 11.34
N ASN A 186 -0.15 3.29 11.94
CA ASN A 186 -1.34 4.14 12.00
C ASN A 186 -1.58 4.90 10.68
N VAL A 187 -1.73 4.14 9.59
CA VAL A 187 -1.95 4.69 8.26
C VAL A 187 -3.44 4.96 8.04
N SER A 188 -3.78 6.19 7.64
CA SER A 188 -5.17 6.61 7.44
C SER A 188 -5.72 6.14 6.09
N LEU A 189 -6.59 5.14 6.12
CA LEU A 189 -7.27 4.67 4.90
C LEU A 189 -8.44 5.57 4.47
N GLU A 190 -8.74 6.61 5.25
CA GLU A 190 -9.78 7.60 4.96
C GLU A 190 -9.19 8.93 4.49
N GLU A 191 -7.91 8.96 4.15
CA GLU A 191 -7.27 10.17 3.66
C GLU A 191 -7.92 10.66 2.35
N ASP A 192 -7.92 11.97 2.13
CA ASP A 192 -8.62 12.61 1.01
C ASP A 192 -8.23 12.04 -0.36
N CYS A 193 -6.96 11.73 -0.58
CA CYS A 193 -6.49 11.14 -1.82
C CYS A 193 -7.07 9.74 -2.04
N VAL A 194 -7.19 8.93 -0.98
CA VAL A 194 -7.78 7.59 -1.02
C VAL A 194 -9.28 7.70 -1.31
N ARG A 195 -10.00 8.56 -0.58
CA ARG A 195 -11.44 8.77 -0.79
C ARG A 195 -11.77 9.30 -2.17
N LYS A 196 -11.03 10.30 -2.66
CA LYS A 196 -11.22 10.88 -4.00
C LYS A 196 -10.97 9.85 -5.10
N CYS A 197 -9.90 9.06 -4.97
CA CYS A 197 -9.60 8.00 -5.93
C CYS A 197 -10.69 6.92 -5.95
N LEU A 198 -11.14 6.46 -4.77
CA LEU A 198 -12.23 5.48 -4.67
C LEU A 198 -13.57 6.01 -5.19
N ALA A 199 -13.89 7.29 -4.96
CA ALA A 199 -15.10 7.92 -5.48
C ALA A 199 -15.11 7.94 -7.02
N ILE A 200 -13.98 8.29 -7.64
CA ILE A 200 -13.81 8.24 -9.11
C ILE A 200 -14.05 6.83 -9.66
N VAL A 201 -13.53 5.81 -8.96
CA VAL A 201 -13.65 4.40 -9.33
C VAL A 201 -15.10 3.89 -9.29
N GLN A 202 -15.93 4.43 -8.39
CA GLN A 202 -17.33 4.02 -8.26
C GLN A 202 -18.14 4.33 -9.54
N TYR A 203 -17.83 5.43 -10.23
CA TYR A 203 -18.47 5.77 -11.51
C TYR A 203 -18.13 4.75 -12.60
N ILE A 204 -16.86 4.34 -12.67
CA ILE A 204 -16.33 3.41 -13.70
C ILE A 204 -16.85 1.97 -13.49
N ASN A 205 -17.11 1.56 -12.25
CA ASN A 205 -17.56 0.20 -11.93
C ASN A 205 -19.08 -0.02 -12.06
N ASN A 206 -19.87 1.05 -12.22
CA ASN A 206 -21.33 0.97 -12.30
C ASN A 206 -21.89 0.53 -13.67
N GLU A 207 -21.04 0.26 -14.68
CA GLU A 207 -21.46 -0.22 -16.00
C GLU A 207 -22.30 -1.51 -15.97
N LYS A 208 -22.27 -2.30 -14.89
CA LYS A 208 -23.13 -3.49 -14.75
C LYS A 208 -24.62 -3.18 -14.50
N ASN A 209 -24.99 -1.96 -14.17
CA ASN A 209 -26.36 -1.61 -13.76
C ASN A 209 -27.12 -0.76 -14.81
N LEU A 210 -26.59 -0.61 -16.02
CA LEU A 210 -27.19 0.22 -17.08
C LEU A 210 -27.43 -0.53 -18.41
N THR A 211 -27.34 -1.86 -18.41
CA THR A 211 -27.85 -2.75 -19.47
C THR A 211 -28.98 -3.61 -18.91
#